data_AF-A0A257M9R7-F1
#
_entry.id   AF-A0A257M9R7-F1
#
_cell.length_a   1.000
_cell.length_b   1.000
_cell.length_c   1.000
_cell.angle_alpha   90.00
_cell.angle_beta   90.00
_cell.angle_gamma   90.00
#
_symmetry.space_group_name_H-M   'P 1'
#
loop_
_entity.id
_entity.type
_entity.pdbx_description
1 polymer ?
#
loop_
_entity_poly.entity_id
_entity_poly.type
_entity_poly.pdbx_seq_one_letter_code
_entity_poly.pdbx_strand_id
1 'polypeptide(L)'
;MGDRRPVRLMGVINLSRESFYQGSVAGPEEALSLARAMQKQGADIIDVGAVSTAPGSPAISEELERRRLFPALGDILDSLDITVSVDTQRPAIAADALSRGAHCINDVSGLCRPQMASTVAEHEGSL
;
A
#
# COMPACT_ATOMS: atom_id res chain seq x y z
N MET A 1 20.49 20.44 -8.74
CA MET A 1 20.48 19.05 -8.23
C MET A 1 19.01 18.64 -8.26
N GLY A 2 18.66 17.57 -9.00
CA GLY A 2 17.32 16.97 -8.97
C GLY A 2 16.32 17.41 -10.04
N ASP A 3 16.66 18.33 -10.94
CA ASP A 3 15.73 19.00 -11.86
C ASP A 3 15.00 18.02 -12.81
N ARG A 4 15.61 16.86 -13.09
CA ARG A 4 15.02 15.78 -13.91
C ARG A 4 14.36 14.65 -13.10
N ARG A 5 14.58 14.60 -11.79
CA ARG A 5 14.06 13.59 -10.86
C ARG A 5 13.85 14.23 -9.49
N PRO A 6 12.78 15.04 -9.32
CA PRO A 6 12.51 15.68 -8.05
C PRO A 6 12.24 14.63 -6.97
N VAL A 7 12.48 15.01 -5.71
CA VAL A 7 12.06 14.19 -4.56
C VAL A 7 10.55 13.97 -4.65
N ARG A 8 10.12 12.73 -4.49
CA ARG A 8 8.72 12.34 -4.37
C ARG A 8 8.38 12.10 -2.91
N LEU A 9 7.21 12.52 -2.47
CA LEU A 9 6.69 12.26 -1.14
C LEU A 9 5.71 11.09 -1.16
N MET A 10 5.94 10.11 -0.30
CA MET A 10 5.05 8.97 -0.11
C MET A 10 4.32 9.12 1.22
N GLY A 11 3.00 9.24 1.18
CA GLY A 11 2.13 9.18 2.34
C GLY A 11 1.83 7.73 2.70
N VAL A 12 1.97 7.35 3.97
CA VAL A 12 1.80 5.96 4.42
C VAL A 12 0.50 5.82 5.21
N ILE A 13 -0.35 4.89 4.80
CA ILE A 13 -1.62 4.54 5.46
C ILE A 13 -1.54 3.10 5.94
N ASN A 14 -1.65 2.93 7.25
CA ASN A 14 -1.66 1.62 7.89
C ASN A 14 -3.07 1.25 8.33
N LEU A 15 -3.61 0.17 7.77
CA LEU A 15 -4.96 -0.31 8.07
C LEU A 15 -5.00 -1.27 9.27
N SER A 16 -3.83 -1.64 9.81
CA SER A 16 -3.72 -2.35 11.09
C SER A 16 -3.92 -1.40 12.27
N ARG A 17 -4.90 -1.71 13.12
CA ARG A 17 -5.08 -1.00 14.41
C ARG A 17 -3.92 -1.22 15.37
N GLU A 18 -3.13 -2.25 15.10
CA GLU A 18 -1.93 -2.64 15.86
C GLU A 18 -0.69 -1.81 15.48
N SER A 19 -0.78 -0.86 14.53
CA SER A 19 0.36 -0.09 14.03
C SER A 19 0.90 0.91 15.05
N PHE A 20 2.23 1.06 15.08
CA PHE A 20 2.96 1.85 16.07
C PHE A 20 2.69 3.37 16.01
N TYR A 21 2.35 3.92 14.84
CA TYR A 21 2.10 5.36 14.65
C TYR A 21 0.61 5.66 14.48
N GLN A 22 -0.03 6.14 15.56
CA GLN A 22 -1.47 6.42 15.63
C GLN A 22 -1.97 7.39 14.56
N GLY A 23 -1.13 8.33 14.10
CA GLY A 23 -1.51 9.29 13.04
C GLY A 23 -1.62 8.70 11.62
N SER A 24 -1.22 7.44 11.42
CA SER A 24 -1.32 6.71 10.15
C SER A 24 -2.36 5.59 10.19
N VAL A 25 -2.97 5.34 11.35
CA VAL A 25 -3.97 4.29 11.54
C VAL A 25 -5.32 4.84 11.11
N ALA A 26 -5.88 4.23 10.06
CA ALA A 26 -7.21 4.54 9.58
C ALA A 26 -8.03 3.24 9.53
N GLY A 27 -9.29 3.30 9.98
CA GLY A 27 -10.26 2.29 9.55
C GLY A 27 -10.42 2.31 8.03
N PRO A 28 -10.94 1.24 7.40
CA PRO A 28 -11.16 1.22 5.95
C PRO A 28 -11.95 2.45 5.44
N GLU A 29 -12.94 2.91 6.20
CA GLU A 29 -13.75 4.09 5.88
C GLU A 29 -13.00 5.43 6.03
N GLU A 30 -11.94 5.47 6.83
CA GLU A 30 -11.13 6.67 7.07
C GLU A 30 -9.95 6.78 6.09
N ALA A 31 -9.55 5.67 5.49
CA ALA A 31 -8.38 5.59 4.62
C ALA A 31 -8.45 6.56 3.44
N LEU A 32 -9.62 6.67 2.79
CA LEU A 32 -9.83 7.63 1.69
C LEU A 32 -9.69 9.08 2.17
N SER A 33 -10.25 9.42 3.34
CA SER A 33 -10.16 10.77 3.89
C SER A 33 -8.70 11.15 4.18
N LEU A 34 -7.94 10.21 4.75
CA LEU A 34 -6.52 10.39 5.03
C LEU A 34 -5.69 10.51 3.74
N ALA A 35 -5.93 9.63 2.75
CA ALA A 35 -5.27 9.68 1.45
C ALA A 35 -5.52 11.03 0.74
N ARG A 36 -6.77 11.51 0.77
CA ARG A 36 -7.16 12.82 0.22
C ARG A 36 -6.44 13.97 0.94
N ALA A 37 -6.30 13.88 2.27
CA ALA A 37 -5.56 14.87 3.04
C ALA A 37 -4.06 14.86 2.70
N MET A 38 -3.45 13.67 2.58
CA MET A 38 -2.05 13.52 2.18
C MET A 38 -1.78 14.05 0.77
N GLN A 39 -2.66 13.76 -0.20
CA GLN A 39 -2.55 14.32 -1.56
C GLN A 39 -2.60 15.86 -1.52
N LYS A 40 -3.52 16.45 -0.74
CA LYS A 40 -3.60 17.92 -0.57
C LYS A 40 -2.36 18.50 0.10
N GLN A 41 -1.66 17.73 0.93
CA GLN A 41 -0.40 18.12 1.57
C GLN A 41 0.83 17.91 0.68
N GLY A 42 0.65 17.39 -0.53
CA GLY A 42 1.72 17.23 -1.52
C GLY A 42 2.32 15.83 -1.60
N ALA A 43 1.63 14.79 -1.11
CA ALA A 43 2.03 13.41 -1.40
C ALA A 43 1.89 13.12 -2.90
N ASP A 44 2.93 12.57 -3.50
CA ASP A 44 2.95 12.07 -4.88
C ASP A 44 2.50 10.60 -4.97
N ILE A 45 2.71 9.86 -3.89
CA ILE A 45 2.41 8.43 -3.78
C ILE A 45 1.67 8.18 -2.47
N ILE A 46 0.67 7.31 -2.48
CA ILE A 46 0.07 6.74 -1.27
C ILE A 46 0.49 5.28 -1.17
N ASP A 47 1.09 4.90 -0.05
CA ASP A 47 1.43 3.51 0.27
C ASP A 47 0.44 2.97 1.30
N VAL A 48 -0.22 1.86 0.97
CA VAL A 48 -1.28 1.28 1.78
C VAL A 48 -0.87 -0.12 2.24
N GLY A 49 -0.75 -0.30 3.56
CA GLY A 49 -0.39 -1.56 4.19
C GLY A 49 -1.46 -2.04 5.16
N ALA A 50 -1.76 -3.34 5.16
CA ALA A 50 -2.72 -3.95 6.08
C ALA A 50 -2.10 -4.85 7.16
N VAL A 51 -0.80 -5.11 7.05
CA VAL A 51 -0.02 -5.93 7.99
C VAL A 51 1.00 -5.04 8.67
N SER A 52 0.95 -4.97 10.00
CA SER A 52 1.99 -4.27 10.75
C SER A 52 3.30 -5.04 10.66
N THR A 53 4.36 -4.34 10.25
CA THR A 53 5.74 -4.84 10.23
C THR A 53 6.49 -4.53 11.53
N ALA A 54 5.82 -3.90 12.50
CA ALA A 54 6.41 -3.54 13.79
C ALA A 54 6.83 -4.80 14.57
N PRO A 55 7.97 -4.78 15.30
CA PRO A 55 8.43 -5.90 16.10
C PRO A 55 7.36 -6.42 17.05
N GLY A 56 7.09 -7.74 17.01
CA GLY A 56 6.10 -8.39 17.88
C GLY A 56 4.65 -8.31 17.40
N SER A 57 4.38 -7.73 16.22
CA SER A 57 3.04 -7.75 15.62
C SER A 57 2.59 -9.18 15.32
N PRO A 58 1.34 -9.56 15.65
CA PRO A 58 0.83 -10.88 15.35
C PRO A 58 0.72 -11.06 13.83
N ALA A 59 1.09 -12.24 13.35
CA ALA A 59 0.82 -12.62 11.96
C ALA A 59 -0.69 -12.66 11.73
N ILE A 60 -1.16 -12.04 10.64
CA ILE A 60 -2.56 -12.14 10.21
C ILE A 60 -2.71 -13.15 9.07
N SER A 61 -3.92 -13.66 8.88
CA SER A 61 -4.25 -14.50 7.72
C SER A 61 -4.32 -13.66 6.45
N GLU A 62 -4.07 -14.28 5.29
CA GLU A 62 -4.25 -13.62 3.99
C GLU A 62 -5.68 -13.09 3.84
N GLU A 63 -6.68 -13.85 4.28
CA GLU A 63 -8.08 -13.43 4.20
C GLU A 63 -8.37 -12.17 5.03
N LEU A 64 -7.71 -12.02 6.20
CA LEU A 64 -7.83 -10.81 7.00
C LEU A 64 -7.13 -9.62 6.34
N GLU A 65 -5.96 -9.84 5.73
CA GLU A 65 -5.24 -8.83 4.95
C GLU A 65 -6.12 -8.32 3.79
N ARG A 66 -6.72 -9.23 3.01
CA ARG A 66 -7.68 -8.89 1.92
C ARG A 66 -8.86 -8.05 2.44
N ARG A 67 -9.47 -8.48 3.54
CA ARG A 67 -10.62 -7.80 4.16
C ARG A 67 -10.30 -6.37 4.61
N ARG A 68 -9.07 -6.13 5.09
CA ARG A 68 -8.62 -4.79 5.49
C ARG A 68 -8.25 -3.95 4.27
N LEU A 69 -7.44 -4.51 3.36
CA LEU A 69 -6.78 -3.78 2.29
C LEU A 69 -7.71 -3.37 1.14
N PHE A 70 -8.47 -4.31 0.57
CA PHE A 70 -9.12 -4.06 -0.72
C PHE A 70 -10.27 -3.07 -0.69
N PRO A 71 -11.10 -2.95 0.37
CA PRO A 71 -12.07 -1.87 0.45
C PRO A 71 -11.40 -0.49 0.41
N ALA A 72 -10.38 -0.28 1.24
CA ALA A 72 -9.64 0.98 1.28
C ALA A 72 -8.91 1.27 -0.04
N LEU A 73 -8.27 0.26 -0.64
CA LEU A 73 -7.59 0.38 -1.93
C LEU A 73 -8.58 0.79 -3.04
N GLY A 74 -9.74 0.13 -3.10
CA GLY A 74 -10.79 0.46 -4.08
C GLY A 74 -11.26 1.90 -3.94
N ASP A 75 -11.62 2.32 -2.73
CA ASP A 75 -12.09 3.69 -2.47
C ASP A 75 -11.05 4.75 -2.87
N ILE A 76 -9.76 4.49 -2.61
CA ILE A 76 -8.66 5.39 -2.98
C ILE A 76 -8.50 5.47 -4.50
N LEU A 77 -8.43 4.32 -5.18
CA LEU A 77 -8.23 4.25 -6.64
C LEU A 77 -9.41 4.87 -7.40
N ASP A 78 -10.64 4.67 -6.94
CA ASP A 78 -11.84 5.21 -7.59
C ASP A 78 -12.00 6.73 -7.39
N SER A 79 -11.39 7.28 -6.33
CA SER A 79 -11.66 8.65 -5.89
C SER A 79 -10.53 9.65 -6.11
N LEU A 80 -9.28 9.19 -6.27
CA LEU A 80 -8.09 10.04 -6.30
C LEU A 80 -7.21 9.72 -7.50
N ASP A 81 -6.78 10.77 -8.21
CA ASP A 81 -5.73 10.68 -9.23
C ASP A 81 -4.35 10.78 -8.55
N ILE A 82 -3.89 9.68 -7.96
CA ILE A 82 -2.60 9.57 -7.27
C ILE A 82 -1.98 8.20 -7.49
N THR A 83 -0.65 8.12 -7.57
CA THR A 83 0.04 6.83 -7.63
C THR A 83 -0.16 6.07 -6.32
N VAL A 84 -0.58 4.81 -6.41
CA VAL A 84 -0.83 3.95 -5.25
C VAL A 84 0.17 2.80 -5.22
N SER A 85 0.88 2.69 -4.11
CA SER A 85 1.72 1.56 -3.72
C SER A 85 0.96 0.70 -2.70
N VAL A 86 1.17 -0.61 -2.75
CA VAL A 86 0.64 -1.56 -1.76
C VAL A 86 1.77 -2.25 -1.03
N ASP A 87 1.83 -2.06 0.29
CA ASP A 87 2.77 -2.73 1.18
C ASP A 87 2.25 -4.13 1.49
N THR A 88 2.82 -5.12 0.81
CA THR A 88 2.54 -6.53 1.05
C THR A 88 3.74 -7.40 0.72
N GLN A 89 3.93 -8.45 1.51
CA GLN A 89 4.91 -9.50 1.29
C GLN A 89 4.29 -10.74 0.63
N ARG A 90 3.01 -10.68 0.21
CA ARG A 90 2.28 -11.83 -0.34
C ARG A 90 2.02 -11.65 -1.84
N PRO A 91 2.62 -12.50 -2.70
CA PRO A 91 2.38 -12.47 -4.14
C PRO A 91 0.89 -12.52 -4.52
N ALA A 92 0.07 -13.31 -3.81
CA ALA A 92 -1.37 -13.35 -4.07
C ALA A 92 -2.07 -12.01 -3.81
N ILE A 93 -1.70 -11.28 -2.75
CA ILE A 93 -2.24 -9.94 -2.47
C ILE A 93 -1.73 -8.93 -3.50
N ALA A 94 -0.45 -9.02 -3.87
CA ALA A 94 0.15 -8.18 -4.90
C ALA A 94 -0.55 -8.32 -6.25
N ALA A 95 -0.79 -9.55 -6.71
CA ALA A 95 -1.52 -9.83 -7.96
C ALA A 95 -2.90 -9.18 -7.97
N ASP A 96 -3.66 -9.35 -6.88
CA ASP A 96 -5.00 -8.79 -6.77
C ASP A 96 -5.01 -7.26 -6.64
N ALA A 97 -4.02 -6.68 -5.98
CA ALA A 97 -3.86 -5.22 -5.89
C ALA A 97 -3.56 -4.62 -7.27
N LEU A 98 -2.60 -5.19 -8.01
CA LEU A 98 -2.25 -4.73 -9.35
C LEU A 98 -3.43 -4.89 -10.33
N SER A 99 -4.14 -6.02 -10.25
CA SER A 99 -5.37 -6.26 -11.04
C SER A 99 -6.48 -5.24 -10.78
N ARG A 100 -6.47 -4.57 -9.63
CA ARG A 100 -7.42 -3.51 -9.26
C ARG A 100 -6.96 -2.11 -9.68
N GLY A 101 -5.72 -1.95 -10.16
CA GLY A 101 -5.15 -0.66 -10.56
C GLY A 101 -4.14 -0.07 -9.58
N ALA A 102 -3.64 -0.83 -8.60
CA ALA A 102 -2.43 -0.41 -7.88
C ALA A 102 -1.26 -0.31 -8.87
N HIS A 103 -0.32 0.60 -8.61
CA HIS A 103 0.76 0.93 -9.53
C HIS A 103 2.09 0.27 -9.13
N CYS A 104 2.29 0.06 -7.84
CA CYS A 104 3.52 -0.44 -7.26
C CYS A 104 3.25 -1.40 -6.10
N ILE A 105 4.15 -2.35 -5.89
CA ILE A 105 4.16 -3.21 -4.71
C ILE A 105 5.40 -2.88 -3.89
N ASN A 106 5.21 -2.51 -2.63
CA ASN A 106 6.28 -2.28 -1.66
C ASN A 106 6.51 -3.58 -0.87
N ASP A 107 7.39 -4.46 -1.36
CA ASP A 107 7.77 -5.69 -0.66
C ASP A 107 8.95 -5.45 0.29
N VAL A 108 8.64 -5.06 1.53
CA VAL A 108 9.66 -4.80 2.57
C VAL A 108 10.47 -6.04 2.96
N SER A 109 10.06 -7.24 2.53
CA SER A 109 10.84 -8.46 2.76
C SER A 109 12.05 -8.61 1.82
N GLY A 110 12.14 -7.76 0.80
CA GLY A 110 13.22 -7.78 -0.19
C GLY A 110 13.14 -8.96 -1.14
N LEU A 111 11.93 -9.27 -1.65
CA LEU A 111 11.67 -10.39 -2.55
C LEU A 111 12.01 -11.75 -1.94
N CYS A 112 11.81 -11.90 -0.62
CA CYS A 112 12.10 -13.16 0.06
C CYS A 112 11.21 -14.31 -0.46
N ARG A 113 10.07 -13.96 -1.07
CA ARG A 113 9.19 -14.89 -1.79
C ARG A 113 9.53 -14.86 -3.28
N PRO A 114 10.05 -15.97 -3.85
CA PRO A 114 10.48 -16.02 -5.25
C PRO A 114 9.40 -15.61 -6.26
N GLN A 115 8.13 -15.84 -5.94
CA GLN A 115 7.01 -15.52 -6.82
C GLN A 115 6.70 -14.02 -6.91
N MET A 116 7.18 -13.19 -5.98
CA MET A 116 6.81 -11.76 -5.96
C MET A 116 7.24 -11.06 -7.25
N ALA A 117 8.49 -11.25 -7.67
CA ALA A 117 9.02 -10.61 -8.87
C ALA A 117 8.28 -11.04 -10.15
N SER A 118 7.98 -12.34 -10.31
CA SER A 118 7.22 -12.82 -11.45
C SER A 118 5.79 -12.28 -11.45
N THR A 119 5.13 -12.27 -10.29
CA THR A 119 3.77 -11.73 -10.15
C THR A 119 3.70 -10.26 -10.54
N VAL A 120 4.64 -9.42 -10.09
CA VAL A 120 4.62 -8.00 -10.44
C VAL A 120 4.87 -7.80 -11.93
N ALA A 121 5.82 -8.55 -12.51
CA ALA A 121 6.12 -8.48 -13.95
C ALA A 121 4.92 -8.91 -14.83
N GLU A 122 4.19 -9.96 -14.43
CA GLU A 122 2.99 -10.45 -15.13
C GLU A 122 1.86 -9.41 -15.20
N HIS A 123 1.81 -8.48 -14.25
CA HIS A 123 0.79 -7.42 -14.17
C HIS A 123 1.32 -6.06 -14.63
N GLU A 124 2.52 -6.01 -15.24
CA GLU A 124 3.19 -4.77 -15.67
C GLU A 124 3.35 -3.73 -14.53
N GLY A 125 3.42 -4.20 -13.28
CA GLY A 125 3.56 -3.36 -12.10
C GLY A 125 5.00 -2.94 -11.80
N SER A 126 5.16 -2.03 -10.84
CA SER A 126 6.46 -1.67 -10.26
C SER A 126 6.70 -2.34 -8.90
N LEU A 127 7.98 -2.51 -8.54
CA LEU A 127 8.47 -2.96 -7.23
C LEU A 127 9.27 -1.83 -6.56
#